data_AF-A0A7T5RYT0-F1
#
_entry.id   AF-A0A7T5RYT0-F1
#
_cell.length_a   1.000
_cell.length_b   1.000
_cell.length_c   1.000
_cell.angle_alpha   90.00
_cell.angle_beta   90.00
_cell.angle_gamma   90.00
#
_symmetry.space_group_name_H-M   'P 1'
#
loop_
_entity.id
_entity.type
_entity.pdbx_description
1 polymer ?
#
loop_
_entity_poly.entity_id
_entity_poly.type
_entity_poly.pdbx_seq_one_letter_code
_entity_poly.pdbx_strand_id
1 'polypeptide(L)' 'MARTALIVKAKRKPKFSTRTIHRCWRCGRNHGFMRDFKLCRICFRELADNGDLPGIRKSSW' A
#
# COMPACT_ATOMS: atom_id res chain seq x y z
N MET A 1 9.23 -8.06 -5.85
CA MET A 1 8.47 -6.84 -6.20
C MET A 1 7.28 -7.20 -7.08
N ALA A 2 6.25 -6.35 -7.16
CA ALA A 2 5.08 -6.67 -7.97
C ALA A 2 5.35 -6.50 -9.48
N ARG A 3 4.75 -7.36 -10.31
CA ARG A 3 4.86 -7.30 -11.78
C ARG A 3 4.32 -5.95 -12.30
N THR A 4 5.12 -5.25 -13.09
CA THR A 4 4.81 -3.92 -13.66
C THR A 4 3.48 -3.90 -14.40
N ALA A 5 3.22 -4.92 -15.23
CA ALA A 5 1.95 -5.08 -15.95
C ALA A 5 0.73 -5.06 -15.03
N LEU A 6 0.84 -5.67 -13.83
CA LEU A 6 -0.27 -5.70 -12.88
C LEU A 6 -0.46 -4.37 -12.14
N ILE A 7 0.62 -3.61 -11.93
CA ILE A 7 0.54 -2.25 -11.37
C ILE A 7 -0.19 -1.34 -12.36
N VAL A 8 0.19 -1.38 -13.64
CA VAL A 8 -0.46 -0.60 -14.70
C VAL A 8 -1.93 -1.00 -14.83
N LYS A 9 -2.25 -2.30 -14.80
CA LYS A 9 -3.64 -2.79 -14.82
C LYS A 9 -4.46 -2.21 -13.67
N ALA A 10 -3.92 -2.16 -12.46
CA ALA A 10 -4.62 -1.66 -11.28
C ALA A 10 -4.83 -0.12 -11.30
N LYS A 11 -3.97 0.63 -12.00
CA LYS A 11 -4.13 2.09 -12.19
C LYS A 11 -5.24 2.45 -13.19
N ARG A 12 -5.62 1.53 -14.09
CA ARG A 12 -6.69 1.76 -15.07
C ARG A 12 -8.06 1.67 -14.40
N LYS A 13 -9.01 2.50 -14.85
CA LYS A 13 -10.41 2.42 -14.39
C LYS A 13 -10.98 1.04 -14.77
N PRO A 14 -11.41 0.22 -13.79
CA PRO A 14 -11.97 -1.09 -14.09
C PRO A 14 -13.37 -0.96 -14.68
N LYS A 15 -13.77 -1.92 -15.53
CA LYS A 15 -15.14 -2.01 -16.08
C LYS A 15 -16.21 -2.14 -15.00
N PHE A 16 -15.87 -2.81 -13.89
CA PHE A 16 -16.76 -3.02 -12.75
C PHE A 16 -16.05 -2.60 -11.46
N SER A 17 -16.77 -1.90 -10.58
CA SER A 17 -16.24 -1.41 -9.29
C SER A 17 -15.66 -2.52 -8.41
N THR A 18 -16.24 -3.72 -8.47
CA THR A 18 -15.81 -4.92 -7.74
C THR A 18 -14.40 -5.40 -8.13
N ARG A 19 -13.88 -5.00 -9.30
CA ARG A 19 -12.54 -5.39 -9.78
C ARG A 19 -11.42 -4.45 -9.32
N THR A 20 -11.73 -3.48 -8.46
CA THR A 20 -10.73 -2.54 -7.93
C THR A 20 -9.74 -3.26 -7.04
N ILE A 21 -8.45 -3.17 -7.35
CA ILE A 21 -7.37 -3.78 -6.56
C ILE A 21 -6.51 -2.66 -6.01
N HIS A 22 -6.49 -2.52 -4.69
CA HIS A 22 -5.60 -1.58 -4.03
C HIS A 22 -4.19 -2.17 -3.94
N ARG A 23 -3.21 -1.40 -4.39
CA ARG A 23 -1.80 -1.75 -4.35
C ARG A 23 -1.03 -0.69 -3.61
N CYS A 24 -0.02 -1.11 -2.86
CA CYS A 24 0.93 -0.19 -2.22
C CYS A 24 1.56 0.72 -3.27
N TRP A 25 1.56 2.03 -3.01
CA TRP A 25 2.11 3.01 -3.96
C TRP A 25 3.64 2.88 -4.13
N ARG A 26 4.36 2.43 -3.10
CA ARG A 26 5.84 2.27 -3.12
C ARG A 26 6.28 0.97 -3.80
N CYS A 27 5.76 -0.19 -3.36
CA CYS A 27 6.24 -1.51 -3.82
C CYS A 27 5.27 -2.30 -4.71
N GLY A 28 4.04 -1.80 -4.92
CA GLY A 28 3.03 -2.43 -5.78
C GLY A 28 2.39 -3.70 -5.21
N ARG A 29 2.65 -4.06 -3.95
CA ARG A 29 2.08 -5.23 -3.25
C ARG A 29 0.56 -5.12 -3.16
N ASN A 30 -0.15 -6.21 -3.45
CA ASN A 30 -1.62 -6.32 -3.42
C ASN A 30 -2.18 -6.76 -2.06
N HIS A 31 -1.37 -7.42 -1.22
CA HIS A 31 -1.80 -7.94 0.09
C HIS A 31 -1.34 -7.06 1.25
N GLY A 32 -2.16 -7.02 2.31
CA GLY A 32 -1.89 -6.25 3.52
C GLY A 32 -1.88 -4.75 3.27
N PHE A 33 -2.83 -4.27 2.45
CA PHE A 33 -2.99 -2.86 2.10
C PHE A 33 -3.76 -2.14 3.22
N MET A 34 -3.12 -1.15 3.83
CA MET A 34 -3.73 -0.26 4.83
C MET A 34 -4.32 0.94 4.10
N ARG A 35 -5.64 1.13 4.20
CA ARG A 35 -6.38 2.14 3.41
C ARG A 35 -6.02 3.57 3.82
N ASP A 36 -5.84 3.81 5.12
CA ASP A 36 -5.56 5.15 5.66
C ASP A 36 -4.22 5.69 5.15
N PHE A 37 -3.20 4.83 5.08
CA PHE A 37 -1.86 5.18 4.63
C PHE A 37 -1.58 4.87 3.15
N LYS A 38 -2.52 4.20 2.46
CA LYS A 38 -2.37 3.69 1.09
C LYS A 38 -1.10 2.83 0.85
N LEU A 39 -0.61 2.17 1.89
CA LEU A 39 0.65 1.42 1.92
C LEU A 39 0.42 -0.06 2.21
N CYS A 40 1.40 -0.90 1.90
CA CYS A 40 1.41 -2.26 2.45
C CYS A 40 2.01 -2.27 3.86
N ARG A 41 1.66 -3.27 4.67
CA ARG A 41 2.17 -3.46 6.03
C ARG A 41 3.71 -3.39 6.17
N ILE A 42 4.46 -3.78 5.14
CA ILE A 42 5.92 -3.82 5.18
C ILE A 42 6.50 -2.42 4.98
N CYS A 43 6.10 -1.75 3.90
CA CYS A 43 6.52 -0.37 3.64
C CYS A 43 6.01 0.59 4.70
N PHE A 44 4.84 0.32 5.27
CA PHE A 44 4.34 1.06 6.44
C PHE A 44 5.30 0.94 7.63
N ARG A 45 5.70 -0.29 7.97
CA ARG A 45 6.65 -0.53 9.07
C ARG A 45 8.01 0.14 8.82
N GLU A 46 8.54 0.04 7.61
CA GLU A 46 9.81 0.68 7.23
C GLU A 46 9.73 2.21 7.37
N LEU A 47 8.67 2.83 6.84
CA LEU A 47 8.48 4.28 6.92
C LEU A 47 8.19 4.76 8.36
N ALA A 48 7.46 3.96 9.14
CA ALA A 48 7.19 4.26 10.54
C ALA A 48 8.45 4.17 11.41
N ASP A 49 9.33 3.20 11.15
CA ASP A 49 10.59 3.04 11.88
C ASP A 49 11.61 4.12 11.49
N ASN A 50 11.61 4.55 10.23
CA ASN A 50 12.40 5.68 9.74
C ASN A 50 11.90 7.05 10.23
N GLY A 51 10.68 7.15 10.74
CA GLY A 51 10.04 8.42 11.11
C GLY A 51 9.49 9.24 9.92
N ASP A 52 9.42 8.64 8.72
CA ASP A 52 8.86 9.28 7.52
C ASP A 52 7.33 9.46 7.59
N LEU A 53 6.66 8.71 8.47
CA LEU A 53 5.22 8.82 8.72
C LEU A 53 4.95 9.70 9.95
N PRO A 54 4.45 10.94 9.78
CA PRO A 54 4.23 11.85 10.89
C PRO A 54 3.12 11.34 11.82
N GLY A 55 3.33 11.50 13.13
CA GLY A 55 2.35 11.14 14.16
C GLY A 55 2.28 9.65 14.49
N ILE A 56 3.16 8.81 13.93
CA ILE A 56 3.20 7.37 14.23
C ILE A 56 4.29 7.11 15.27
N ARG A 57 3.93 6.40 16.34
CA ARG A 57 4.84 5.93 17.39
C ARG A 57 4.59 4.45 17.64
N LYS A 58 5.63 3.72 18.08
CA LYS A 58 5.48 2.33 18.56
C LYS A 58 4.53 2.31 19.75
N SER A 59 3.51 1.47 19.69
CA SER A 59 2.55 1.27 20.78
C SER A 59 3.16 0.38 21.86
N SER A 60 3.06 0.81 23.12
CA SER A 60 3.29 0.00 24.31
C SER A 60 2.08 0.23 25.21
N TRP A 61 1.29 -0.81 25.43
CA TRP A 61 0.22 -0.79 26.43
C TRP A 61 0.74 -1.42 27.72
#